data_AF-A0A0B7NWC7-F1
#
_entry.id   AF-A0A0B7NWC7-F1
#
_cell.length_a   1.000
_cell.length_b   1.000
_cell.length_c   1.000
_cell.angle_alpha   90.00
_cell.angle_beta   90.00
_cell.angle_gamma   90.00
#
_symmetry.space_group_name_H-M   'P 1'
#
loop_
_entity.id
_entity.type
_entity.pdbx_description
1 polymer ?
#
loop_
_entity_poly.entity_id
_entity_poly.type
_entity_poly.pdbx_seq_one_letter_code
_entity_poly.pdbx_strand_id
1 'polypeptide(L)'
;MLHLIEDDQEWNHCFREAAIFSTGSALRDLFITALTFGQLIDPTSIWVEYCSDICDDLTHKLRTQFPGELYDKYAVKDEALFYMGQSSLDYGLYLLHEKLGRLDFSLETYKLPSYKNDWSNDFEELSNVRRASSNSLINEQLMYDREAEKSSYESKYALFNED
;
A
#
# COMPACT_ATOMS: atom_id res chain seq x y z
N MET A 1 -37.47 -19.93 16.56
CA MET A 1 -38.24 -18.80 15.99
C MET A 1 -37.23 -17.99 15.18
N LEU A 2 -37.50 -17.80 13.89
CA LEU A 2 -36.53 -17.37 12.86
C LEU A 2 -36.02 -15.95 13.08
N HIS A 3 -34.70 -15.76 13.08
CA HIS A 3 -34.09 -14.43 12.89
C HIS A 3 -32.76 -14.47 12.09
N LEU A 4 -32.52 -15.54 11.31
CA LEU A 4 -31.23 -15.73 10.60
C LEU A 4 -31.25 -15.29 9.12
N ILE A 5 -32.25 -14.51 8.70
CA ILE A 5 -32.41 -14.09 7.29
C ILE A 5 -32.03 -12.61 7.09
N GLU A 6 -31.81 -11.84 8.16
CA GLU A 6 -31.51 -10.40 8.09
C GLU A 6 -30.01 -10.05 8.21
N ASP A 7 -29.12 -11.02 8.47
CA ASP A 7 -27.74 -10.76 8.92
C ASP A 7 -26.92 -9.91 7.93
N ASP A 8 -26.90 -10.26 6.64
CA ASP A 8 -26.18 -9.47 5.63
C ASP A 8 -26.85 -8.14 5.32
N GLN A 9 -28.15 -7.98 5.61
CA GLN A 9 -28.86 -6.73 5.37
C GLN A 9 -28.44 -5.64 6.37
N GLU A 10 -28.21 -6.02 7.63
CA GLU A 10 -27.65 -5.11 8.64
C GLU A 10 -26.24 -4.66 8.27
N TRP A 11 -25.40 -5.60 7.83
CA TRP A 11 -24.06 -5.25 7.34
C TRP A 11 -24.13 -4.34 6.12
N ASN A 12 -24.99 -4.62 5.14
CA ASN A 12 -25.19 -3.73 4.00
C ASN A 12 -25.60 -2.32 4.41
N HIS A 13 -26.53 -2.19 5.36
CA HIS A 13 -26.92 -0.89 5.88
C HIS A 13 -25.76 -0.19 6.59
N CYS A 14 -25.02 -0.91 7.42
CA CYS A 14 -23.83 -0.41 8.12
C CYS A 14 -22.75 0.08 7.15
N PHE A 15 -22.41 -0.70 6.13
CA PHE A 15 -21.43 -0.32 5.10
C PHE A 15 -21.89 0.90 4.31
N ARG A 16 -23.17 0.95 3.93
CA ARG A 16 -23.75 2.10 3.23
C ARG A 16 -23.63 3.38 4.04
N GLU A 17 -23.93 3.35 5.34
CA GLU A 17 -23.78 4.52 6.20
C GLU A 17 -22.32 4.86 6.44
N ALA A 18 -21.48 3.87 6.73
CA ALA A 18 -20.06 4.06 6.98
C ALA A 18 -19.35 4.66 5.76
N ALA A 19 -19.72 4.25 4.53
CA ALA A 19 -19.15 4.75 3.29
C ALA A 19 -19.31 6.27 3.11
N ILE A 20 -20.33 6.87 3.74
CA ILE A 20 -20.58 8.31 3.64
C ILE A 20 -19.61 9.11 4.53
N PHE A 21 -19.17 8.55 5.67
CA PHE A 21 -18.46 9.31 6.71
C PHE A 21 -17.06 8.75 7.07
N SER A 22 -16.71 7.57 6.58
CA SER A 22 -15.48 6.86 6.93
C SER A 22 -14.45 6.94 5.82
N THR A 23 -13.18 6.85 6.19
CA THR A 23 -12.09 6.64 5.22
C THR A 23 -12.03 5.17 4.79
N GLY A 24 -11.47 4.87 3.62
CA GLY A 24 -11.26 3.49 3.16
C GLY A 24 -10.45 2.64 4.12
N SER A 25 -9.53 3.24 4.90
CA SER A 25 -8.84 2.50 5.95
C SER A 25 -9.76 2.05 7.09
N ALA A 26 -10.68 2.91 7.53
CA ALA A 26 -11.66 2.54 8.55
C ALA A 26 -12.68 1.53 7.99
N LEU A 27 -13.09 1.67 6.72
CA LEU A 27 -13.97 0.71 6.04
C LEU A 27 -13.32 -0.66 5.86
N ARG A 28 -12.02 -0.73 5.55
CA ARG A 28 -11.27 -2.01 5.54
C ARG A 28 -11.29 -2.67 6.91
N ASP A 29 -11.07 -1.90 7.98
CA ASP A 29 -11.09 -2.45 9.35
C ASP A 29 -12.49 -2.93 9.75
N LEU A 30 -13.53 -2.21 9.35
CA LEU A 30 -14.92 -2.64 9.49
C LEU A 30 -15.16 -3.95 8.72
N PHE A 31 -14.66 -4.05 7.49
CA PHE A 31 -14.77 -5.26 6.67
C PHE A 31 -14.07 -6.47 7.31
N ILE A 32 -12.85 -6.31 7.81
CA ILE A 32 -12.17 -7.37 8.57
C ILE A 32 -12.99 -7.79 9.80
N THR A 33 -13.60 -6.83 10.51
CA THR A 33 -14.45 -7.11 11.67
C THR A 33 -15.70 -7.90 11.27
N ALA A 34 -16.35 -7.51 10.16
CA ALA A 34 -17.53 -8.20 9.63
C ALA A 34 -17.19 -9.64 9.19
N LEU A 35 -16.03 -9.85 8.54
CA LEU A 35 -15.56 -11.17 8.14
C LEU A 35 -15.30 -12.09 9.35
N THR A 36 -14.64 -11.56 10.39
CA THR A 36 -14.13 -12.38 11.49
C THR A 36 -15.15 -12.61 12.60
N PHE A 37 -16.01 -11.63 12.88
CA PHE A 37 -16.98 -11.69 13.98
C PHE A 37 -18.43 -11.58 13.53
N GLY A 38 -18.68 -11.05 12.33
CA GLY A 38 -20.01 -10.67 11.86
C GLY A 38 -20.84 -11.77 11.20
N GLN A 39 -20.32 -13.01 11.10
CA GLN A 39 -21.02 -14.15 10.48
C GLN A 39 -21.61 -13.87 9.09
N LEU A 40 -20.94 -13.04 8.28
CA LEU A 40 -21.35 -12.71 6.91
C LEU A 40 -21.69 -13.98 6.11
N ILE A 41 -22.88 -14.00 5.51
CA ILE A 41 -23.39 -15.11 4.70
C ILE A 41 -22.75 -15.04 3.30
N ASP A 42 -22.67 -13.84 2.72
CA ASP A 42 -22.00 -13.57 1.43
C ASP A 42 -21.03 -12.37 1.50
N PRO A 43 -19.82 -12.60 2.06
CA PRO A 43 -18.75 -11.59 2.07
C PRO A 43 -18.39 -11.01 0.70
N THR A 44 -18.53 -11.81 -0.36
CA THR A 44 -18.14 -11.43 -1.71
C THR A 44 -19.09 -10.37 -2.26
N SER A 45 -20.38 -10.46 -1.96
CA SER A 45 -21.35 -9.43 -2.35
C SER A 45 -21.04 -8.08 -1.69
N ILE A 46 -20.73 -8.07 -0.37
CA ILE A 46 -20.32 -6.84 0.34
C ILE A 46 -19.04 -6.26 -0.29
N TRP A 47 -18.03 -7.11 -0.56
CA TRP A 47 -16.81 -6.64 -1.21
C TRP A 47 -17.10 -6.02 -2.57
N VAL A 48 -17.88 -6.68 -3.43
CA VAL A 48 -18.18 -6.16 -4.77
C VAL A 48 -18.92 -4.82 -4.70
N GLU A 49 -19.86 -4.66 -3.76
CA GLU A 49 -20.63 -3.42 -3.61
C GLU A 49 -19.78 -2.25 -3.09
N TYR A 50 -18.90 -2.50 -2.11
CA TYR A 50 -18.19 -1.44 -1.39
C TYR A 50 -16.67 -1.38 -1.65
N CYS A 51 -16.10 -2.22 -2.53
CA CYS A 51 -14.64 -2.27 -2.75
C CYS A 51 -14.05 -0.92 -3.18
N SER A 52 -14.82 -0.10 -3.91
CA SER A 52 -14.40 1.25 -4.29
C SER A 52 -14.21 2.15 -3.06
N ASP A 53 -15.16 2.14 -2.12
CA ASP A 53 -15.09 2.95 -0.90
C ASP A 53 -14.03 2.39 0.06
N ILE A 54 -13.97 1.06 0.19
CA ILE A 54 -12.97 0.35 0.98
C ILE A 54 -11.55 0.65 0.48
N CYS A 55 -11.37 0.99 -0.80
CA CYS A 55 -10.06 1.24 -1.41
C CYS A 55 -9.80 2.71 -1.78
N ASP A 56 -10.63 3.65 -1.31
CA ASP A 56 -10.59 5.06 -1.74
C ASP A 56 -9.22 5.75 -1.52
N ASP A 57 -8.53 5.39 -0.44
CA ASP A 57 -7.25 5.96 -0.01
C ASP A 57 -6.05 5.28 -0.68
N LEU A 58 -6.25 4.14 -1.34
CA LEU A 58 -5.17 3.28 -1.79
C LEU A 58 -4.42 3.84 -2.99
N THR A 59 -5.09 4.54 -3.89
CA THR A 59 -4.42 5.25 -4.98
C THR A 59 -3.44 6.29 -4.43
N HIS A 60 -3.85 7.05 -3.41
CA HIS A 60 -2.98 8.03 -2.76
C HIS A 60 -1.81 7.36 -2.03
N LYS A 61 -2.08 6.25 -1.31
CA LYS A 61 -1.04 5.48 -0.63
C LYS A 61 -0.02 4.92 -1.61
N LEU A 62 -0.44 4.32 -2.72
CA LEU A 62 0.46 3.79 -3.75
C LEU A 62 1.35 4.89 -4.32
N ARG A 63 0.78 6.06 -4.64
CA ARG A 63 1.56 7.22 -5.12
C ARG A 63 2.58 7.73 -4.09
N THR A 64 2.26 7.63 -2.81
CA THR A 64 3.16 8.04 -1.72
C THR A 64 4.27 7.00 -1.50
N GLN A 65 3.97 5.71 -1.66
CA GLN A 65 4.93 4.63 -1.45
C GLN A 65 5.88 4.43 -2.62
N PHE A 66 5.37 4.59 -3.85
CA PHE A 66 6.09 4.45 -5.10
C PHE A 66 6.11 5.81 -5.81
N PRO A 67 7.04 6.73 -5.47
CA PRO A 67 7.09 8.04 -6.08
C PRO A 67 7.73 8.01 -7.48
N GLY A 68 7.35 8.98 -8.33
CA GLY A 68 7.93 9.18 -9.65
C GLY A 68 7.62 8.05 -10.63
N GLU A 69 8.59 7.66 -11.45
CA GLU A 69 8.47 6.62 -12.49
C GLU A 69 8.09 5.25 -11.91
N LEU A 70 8.35 5.00 -10.63
CA LEU A 70 7.90 3.78 -9.95
C LEU A 70 6.36 3.70 -9.85
N TYR A 71 5.66 4.83 -9.85
CA TYR A 71 4.20 4.85 -9.82
C TYR A 71 3.57 4.42 -11.15
N ASP A 72 4.28 4.57 -12.27
CA ASP A 72 3.71 4.37 -13.61
C ASP A 72 3.18 2.96 -13.79
N LYS A 73 3.82 1.96 -13.16
CA LYS A 73 3.32 0.57 -13.08
C LYS A 73 1.88 0.49 -12.56
N TYR A 74 1.56 1.26 -11.53
CA TYR A 74 0.27 1.19 -10.82
C TYR A 74 -0.78 2.14 -11.41
N ALA A 75 -0.39 3.07 -12.28
CA ALA A 75 -1.32 3.97 -12.96
C ALA A 75 -2.06 3.31 -14.14
N VAL A 76 -1.54 2.19 -14.65
CA VAL A 76 -2.12 1.44 -15.78
C VAL A 76 -3.35 0.67 -15.35
N LYS A 77 -4.36 0.63 -16.23
CA LYS A 77 -5.49 -0.29 -16.11
C LYS A 77 -5.22 -1.57 -16.89
N ASP A 78 -4.86 -2.63 -16.18
CA ASP A 78 -4.52 -3.93 -16.78
C ASP A 78 -5.12 -5.08 -15.95
N GLU A 79 -6.11 -5.76 -16.51
CA GLU A 79 -6.78 -6.90 -15.86
C GLU A 79 -5.88 -8.13 -15.74
N ALA A 80 -4.80 -8.26 -16.52
CA ALA A 80 -3.85 -9.35 -16.35
C ALA A 80 -2.98 -9.13 -15.09
N LEU A 81 -2.67 -7.88 -14.78
CA LEU A 81 -1.81 -7.50 -13.66
C LEU A 81 -2.57 -7.26 -12.36
N PHE A 82 -3.80 -6.74 -12.44
CA PHE A 82 -4.56 -6.29 -11.27
C PHE A 82 -6.00 -6.81 -11.27
N TYR A 83 -6.55 -7.02 -10.07
CA TYR A 83 -7.97 -7.29 -9.87
C TYR A 83 -8.83 -6.16 -10.48
N MET A 84 -9.77 -6.54 -11.36
CA MET A 84 -10.59 -5.61 -12.16
C MET A 84 -9.79 -4.53 -12.91
N GLY A 85 -8.52 -4.80 -13.21
CA GLY A 85 -7.63 -3.86 -13.86
C GLY A 85 -7.31 -2.63 -13.01
N GLN A 86 -7.45 -2.69 -11.69
CA GLN A 86 -7.16 -1.57 -10.79
C GLN A 86 -6.16 -1.98 -9.71
N SER A 87 -4.99 -1.32 -9.72
CA SER A 87 -3.94 -1.52 -8.71
C SER A 87 -4.40 -1.22 -7.30
N SER A 88 -5.30 -0.24 -7.10
CA SER A 88 -5.89 0.08 -5.80
C SER A 88 -6.72 -1.07 -5.23
N LEU A 89 -7.58 -1.69 -6.04
CA LEU A 89 -8.42 -2.81 -5.59
C LEU A 89 -7.59 -4.07 -5.32
N ASP A 90 -6.63 -4.35 -6.20
CA ASP A 90 -5.69 -5.45 -6.04
C ASP A 90 -4.85 -5.30 -4.76
N TYR A 91 -4.35 -4.08 -4.50
CA TYR A 91 -3.65 -3.76 -3.26
C TYR A 91 -4.56 -3.86 -2.04
N GLY A 92 -5.84 -3.49 -2.17
CA GLY A 92 -6.84 -3.65 -1.13
C GLY A 92 -7.00 -5.11 -0.70
N LEU A 93 -7.10 -6.03 -1.66
CA LEU A 93 -7.15 -7.47 -1.41
C LEU A 93 -5.88 -7.98 -0.72
N TYR A 94 -4.70 -7.50 -1.12
CA TYR A 94 -3.45 -7.81 -0.43
C TYR A 94 -3.43 -7.34 1.04
N LEU A 95 -3.90 -6.12 1.31
CA LEU A 95 -4.00 -5.61 2.68
C LEU A 95 -5.00 -6.41 3.54
N LEU A 96 -6.10 -6.86 2.94
CA LEU A 96 -7.04 -7.75 3.62
C LEU A 96 -6.39 -9.10 3.91
N HIS A 97 -5.68 -9.69 2.95
CA HIS A 97 -4.92 -10.92 3.15
C HIS A 97 -3.94 -10.81 4.32
N GLU A 98 -3.13 -9.75 4.35
CA GLU A 98 -2.18 -9.47 5.43
C GLU A 98 -2.87 -9.36 6.81
N LYS A 99 -4.02 -8.68 6.88
CA LYS A 99 -4.77 -8.51 8.13
C LYS A 99 -5.44 -9.81 8.58
N LEU A 100 -6.02 -10.57 7.66
CA LEU A 100 -6.65 -11.86 7.95
C LEU A 100 -5.60 -12.90 8.37
N GLY A 101 -4.44 -12.93 7.73
CA GLY A 101 -3.36 -13.86 8.06
C GLY A 101 -2.84 -13.70 9.49
N ARG A 102 -2.90 -12.49 10.06
CA ARG A 102 -2.59 -12.23 11.48
C ARG A 102 -3.65 -12.76 12.45
N LEU A 103 -4.84 -13.05 11.95
CA LEU A 103 -5.97 -13.60 12.69
C LEU A 103 -6.18 -15.08 12.36
N ASP A 104 -5.20 -15.74 11.72
CA ASP A 104 -5.25 -17.14 11.26
C ASP A 104 -6.37 -17.44 10.22
N PHE A 105 -6.86 -16.42 9.51
CA PHE A 105 -7.83 -16.55 8.43
C PHE A 105 -7.20 -16.25 7.06
N SER A 106 -7.81 -16.74 5.97
CA SER A 106 -7.40 -16.42 4.61
C SER A 106 -8.54 -15.85 3.77
N LEU A 107 -8.22 -15.21 2.64
CA LEU A 107 -9.22 -14.75 1.68
C LEU A 107 -10.08 -15.92 1.14
N GLU A 108 -9.46 -17.08 0.96
CA GLU A 108 -10.13 -18.30 0.48
C GLU A 108 -11.19 -18.80 1.46
N THR A 109 -10.94 -18.66 2.77
CA THR A 109 -11.91 -19.00 3.82
C THR A 109 -13.26 -18.31 3.60
N TYR A 110 -13.21 -17.06 3.12
CA TYR A 110 -14.38 -16.22 2.87
C TYR A 110 -14.80 -16.17 1.40
N LYS A 111 -14.19 -17.01 0.54
CA LYS A 111 -14.42 -17.03 -0.92
C LYS A 111 -14.22 -15.66 -1.59
N LEU A 112 -13.36 -14.82 -1.01
CA LEU A 112 -13.02 -13.53 -1.57
C LEU A 112 -12.09 -13.69 -2.77
N PRO A 113 -12.11 -12.74 -3.72
CA PRO A 113 -11.14 -12.71 -4.80
C PRO A 113 -9.71 -12.62 -4.27
N SER A 114 -8.77 -13.26 -4.97
CA SER A 114 -7.35 -13.08 -4.72
C SER A 114 -6.80 -11.86 -5.45
N TYR A 115 -5.74 -11.26 -4.89
CA TYR A 115 -4.92 -10.29 -5.59
C TYR A 115 -4.05 -10.98 -6.64
N LYS A 116 -3.70 -10.27 -7.72
CA LYS A 116 -2.93 -10.77 -8.86
C LYS A 116 -1.47 -10.32 -8.82
N ASN A 117 -1.21 -9.11 -8.35
CA ASN A 117 0.13 -8.55 -8.33
C ASN A 117 0.95 -9.11 -7.16
N ASP A 118 2.24 -9.37 -7.39
CA ASP A 118 3.15 -9.78 -6.32
C ASP A 118 3.62 -8.57 -5.50
N TRP A 119 2.75 -8.12 -4.60
CA TRP A 119 3.00 -6.98 -3.72
C TRP A 119 4.23 -7.20 -2.83
N SER A 120 4.51 -8.43 -2.42
CA SER A 120 5.68 -8.74 -1.59
C SER A 120 6.98 -8.45 -2.33
N ASN A 121 7.08 -8.92 -3.58
CA ASN A 121 8.23 -8.61 -4.43
C ASN A 121 8.34 -7.10 -4.72
N ASP A 122 7.22 -6.43 -5.01
CA ASP A 122 7.23 -4.98 -5.27
C ASP A 122 7.76 -4.15 -4.09
N PHE A 123 7.39 -4.51 -2.85
CA PHE A 123 7.93 -3.86 -1.66
C PHE A 123 9.40 -4.24 -1.40
N GLU A 124 9.81 -5.47 -1.72
CA GLU A 124 11.21 -5.88 -1.63
C GLU A 124 12.08 -5.08 -2.61
N GLU A 125 11.67 -4.98 -3.88
CA GLU A 125 12.33 -4.16 -4.90
C GLU A 125 12.42 -2.70 -4.47
N LEU A 126 11.32 -2.12 -3.98
CA LEU A 126 11.30 -0.75 -3.44
C LEU A 126 12.29 -0.59 -2.28
N SER A 127 12.37 -1.57 -1.37
CA SER A 127 13.30 -1.54 -0.25
C SER A 127 14.76 -1.56 -0.72
N ASN A 128 15.06 -2.34 -1.76
CA ASN A 128 16.39 -2.45 -2.34
C ASN A 128 16.78 -1.16 -3.06
N VAL A 129 15.87 -0.55 -3.81
CA VAL A 129 16.08 0.77 -4.43
C VAL A 129 16.37 1.82 -3.36
N ARG A 130 15.55 1.92 -2.30
CA ARG A 130 15.76 2.89 -1.21
C ARG A 130 17.11 2.68 -0.50
N ARG A 131 17.51 1.43 -0.27
CA ARG A 131 18.83 1.09 0.29
C ARG A 131 19.97 1.51 -0.64
N ALA A 132 19.85 1.23 -1.94
CA ALA A 132 20.86 1.62 -2.92
C ALA A 132 21.02 3.14 -3.00
N SER A 133 19.92 3.90 -3.01
CA SER A 133 19.96 5.37 -2.98
C SER A 133 20.57 5.92 -1.68
N SER A 134 20.24 5.32 -0.53
CA SER A 134 20.82 5.70 0.76
C SER A 134 22.32 5.43 0.80
N ASN A 135 22.75 4.28 0.27
CA ASN A 135 24.15 3.91 0.18
C ASN A 135 24.90 4.79 -0.82
N SER A 136 24.26 5.30 -1.87
CA SER A 136 24.87 6.25 -2.82
C SER A 136 25.30 7.54 -2.13
N LEU A 137 24.45 8.14 -1.29
CA LEU A 137 24.77 9.36 -0.55
C LEU A 137 25.92 9.15 0.45
N ILE A 138 25.91 8.01 1.15
CA ILE A 138 27.00 7.63 2.06
C ILE A 138 28.30 7.39 1.28
N ASN A 139 28.23 6.73 0.12
CA ASN A 139 29.39 6.49 -0.74
C ASN A 139 29.95 7.79 -1.32
N GLU A 140 29.11 8.74 -1.73
CA GLU A 140 29.56 10.07 -2.18
C GLU A 140 30.33 10.81 -1.08
N GLN A 141 29.88 10.72 0.18
CA GLN A 141 30.57 11.31 1.33
C GLN A 141 31.88 10.60 1.68
N LEU A 142 31.98 9.28 1.44
CA LEU A 142 33.20 8.51 1.64
C LEU A 142 34.21 8.66 0.50
N MET A 143 33.74 8.92 -0.72
CA MET A 143 34.57 9.25 -1.89
C MET A 143 35.08 10.68 -1.86
N TYR A 144 34.64 11.48 -0.89
CA TYR A 144 35.13 12.82 -0.67
C TYR A 144 36.58 12.80 -0.18
N ASP A 145 37.53 13.02 -1.08
CA ASP A 145 38.96 13.14 -0.77
C ASP A 145 39.23 14.43 0.01
N ARG A 146 39.17 14.33 1.35
CA ARG A 146 39.45 15.45 2.26
C ARG A 146 40.86 16.02 2.11
N GLU A 147 41.79 15.24 1.59
CA GLU A 147 43.20 15.63 1.47
C GLU A 147 43.40 16.54 0.25
N ALA A 148 42.69 16.25 -0.84
CA ALA A 148 42.58 17.13 -2.00
C ALA A 148 41.86 18.44 -1.66
N GLU A 149 40.77 18.40 -0.88
CA GLU A 149 40.06 19.60 -0.44
C GLU A 149 40.93 20.48 0.46
N LYS A 150 41.61 19.89 1.44
CA LYS A 150 42.52 20.60 2.35
C LYS A 150 43.65 21.30 1.59
N SER A 151 44.25 20.62 0.62
CA SER A 151 45.30 21.19 -0.24
C SER A 151 44.79 22.35 -1.10
N SER A 152 43.54 22.25 -1.60
CA SER A 152 42.89 23.33 -2.35
C SER A 152 42.56 24.54 -1.47
N TYR A 153 42.14 24.31 -0.23
CA TYR A 153 41.86 25.35 0.75
C TYR A 153 43.15 26.10 1.14
N GLU A 154 44.21 25.37 1.47
CA GLU A 154 45.51 25.94 1.85
C GLU A 154 46.13 26.76 0.70
N SER A 155 46.01 26.28 -0.54
CA SER A 155 46.49 27.00 -1.73
C SER A 155 45.75 28.33 -1.94
N LYS A 156 44.42 28.33 -1.78
CA LYS A 156 43.60 29.56 -1.90
C LYS A 156 43.90 30.54 -0.76
N TYR A 157 44.09 30.03 0.46
CA TYR A 157 44.38 30.87 1.62
C TYR A 157 45.77 31.52 1.53
N ALA A 158 46.76 30.79 1.00
CA ALA A 158 48.08 31.35 0.71
C ALA A 158 47.99 32.50 -0.31
N LEU A 159 47.22 32.31 -1.38
CA LEU A 159 47.04 33.33 -2.43
C LEU A 159 46.35 34.61 -1.92
N PHE A 160 45.44 34.48 -0.94
CA PHE A 160 44.73 35.63 -0.35
C PHE A 160 45.57 36.41 0.68
N ASN A 161 46.67 35.85 1.18
CA ASN A 161 47.57 36.51 2.13
C ASN A 161 48.82 37.12 1.45
N GLU A 162 48.88 37.09 0.11
CA GLU A 162 49.98 37.65 -0.70
C GLU A 162 49.65 39.03 -1.32
N ASP A 163 48.47 39.61 -1.03
CA ASP A 163 48.09 41.02 -1.29
C ASP A 163 48.07 41.84 0.02
#